data_AF-A0A9K3P7K6-F1
#
_entry.id   AF-A0A9K3P7K6-F1
#
_cell.length_a   1.000
_cell.length_b   1.000
_cell.length_c   1.000
_cell.angle_alpha   90.00
_cell.angle_beta   90.00
_cell.angle_gamma   90.00
#
_symmetry.space_group_name_H-M   'P 1'
#
loop_
_entity.id
_entity.type
_entity.pdbx_description
1 polymer ?
#
loop_
_entity_poly.entity_id
_entity_poly.type
_entity_poly.pdbx_seq_one_letter_code
_entity_poly.pdbx_strand_id
1 'polypeptide(L)'
;MFQENIYVAPEGVAHQVSDLIRALPVCVEADKIASTLRREKREPTLEEADKIAKAEAMRDILIQVNAFDHLTDAEGQEGYVRPALLGTEERLAALERKRFA
;
A
#
# COMPACT_ATOMS: atom_id res chain seq x y z
N MET A 1 -8.15 2.94 -25.85
CA MET A 1 -6.75 3.18 -26.25
C MET A 1 -6.03 3.67 -25.00
N PHE A 2 -5.33 2.79 -24.28
CA PHE A 2 -4.78 3.08 -22.94
C PHE A 2 -3.28 3.42 -22.96
N GLN A 3 -2.64 3.40 -24.13
CA GLN A 3 -1.19 3.48 -24.29
C GLN A 3 -0.84 4.43 -25.42
N GLU A 4 -0.61 5.71 -25.09
CA GLU A 4 0.05 6.66 -25.99
C GLU A 4 1.21 7.28 -25.21
N ASN A 5 2.41 7.30 -25.80
CA ASN A 5 3.62 7.94 -25.24
C ASN A 5 4.12 7.39 -23.89
N ILE A 6 3.80 6.15 -23.52
CA ILE A 6 4.31 5.53 -22.28
C ILE A 6 5.29 4.40 -22.60
N TYR A 7 6.44 4.40 -21.94
CA TYR A 7 7.39 3.28 -22.00
C TYR A 7 6.80 2.04 -21.33
N VAL A 8 6.79 0.93 -22.08
CA VAL A 8 6.38 -0.38 -21.58
C VAL A 8 7.59 -1.30 -21.64
N ALA A 9 8.06 -1.72 -20.46
CA ALA A 9 9.14 -2.69 -20.36
C ALA A 9 8.70 -4.06 -20.91
N PRO A 10 9.62 -4.88 -21.45
CA PRO A 10 9.32 -6.25 -21.87
C PRO A 10 8.67 -7.09 -20.75
N GLU A 11 7.98 -8.17 -21.12
CA GLU A 11 7.46 -9.11 -20.13
C GLU A 11 8.60 -9.74 -19.33
N GLY A 12 8.40 -9.91 -18.02
CA GLY A 12 9.40 -10.43 -17.09
C GLY A 12 10.39 -9.39 -16.54
N VAL A 13 10.35 -8.15 -17.02
CA VAL A 13 11.13 -7.04 -16.42
C VAL A 13 10.25 -6.32 -15.39
N ALA A 14 10.71 -6.26 -14.14
CA ALA A 14 10.03 -5.53 -13.07
C ALA A 14 10.00 -4.03 -13.40
N HIS A 15 8.82 -3.51 -13.74
CA HIS A 15 8.64 -2.10 -14.03
C HIS A 15 7.19 -1.71 -13.71
N GLN A 16 7.02 -1.08 -12.54
CA GLN A 16 5.72 -0.81 -11.92
C GLN A 16 4.72 -0.13 -12.87
N VAL A 17 5.17 0.86 -13.65
CA VAL A 17 4.29 1.57 -14.59
C VAL A 17 3.78 0.64 -15.69
N SER A 18 4.62 -0.29 -16.17
CA SER A 18 4.21 -1.27 -17.17
C SER A 18 3.22 -2.28 -16.59
N ASP A 19 3.42 -2.70 -15.36
CA ASP A 19 2.53 -3.64 -14.69
C ASP A 19 1.15 -3.01 -14.41
N LEU A 20 1.12 -1.72 -14.02
CA LEU A 20 -0.11 -0.95 -13.88
C LEU A 20 -0.88 -0.83 -15.21
N ILE A 21 -0.17 -0.53 -16.30
CA ILE A 21 -0.79 -0.39 -17.63
C ILE A 21 -1.38 -1.71 -18.11
N ARG A 22 -0.71 -2.83 -17.84
CA ARG A 22 -1.20 -4.18 -18.18
C ARG A 22 -2.42 -4.57 -17.34
N ALA A 23 -2.47 -4.18 -16.06
CA ALA A 23 -3.59 -4.49 -15.17
C ALA A 23 -4.84 -3.64 -15.43
N LEU A 24 -4.66 -2.38 -15.87
CA LEU A 24 -5.75 -1.41 -16.02
C LEU A 24 -6.95 -1.93 -16.83
N PRO A 25 -6.80 -2.58 -18.01
CA PRO A 25 -7.94 -3.09 -18.77
C PRO A 25 -8.76 -4.12 -17.98
N VAL A 26 -8.10 -5.01 -17.25
CA VAL A 26 -8.77 -6.07 -16.49
C VAL A 26 -9.52 -5.49 -15.29
N CYS A 27 -8.92 -4.52 -14.60
CA CYS A 27 -9.59 -3.83 -13.49
C CYS A 27 -10.84 -3.07 -13.97
N VAL A 28 -10.76 -2.40 -15.12
CA VAL A 28 -11.91 -1.70 -15.73
C VAL A 28 -13.03 -2.68 -16.10
N GLU A 29 -12.70 -3.86 -16.61
CA GLU A 29 -13.70 -4.91 -16.88
C GLU A 29 -14.34 -5.43 -15.60
N ALA A 30 -13.54 -5.75 -14.58
CA ALA A 30 -14.02 -6.21 -13.29
C ALA A 30 -14.96 -5.18 -12.63
N ASP A 31 -14.62 -3.89 -12.70
CA ASP A 31 -15.48 -2.81 -12.18
C ASP A 31 -16.81 -2.70 -12.91
N LYS A 32 -16.82 -2.86 -14.24
CA LYS A 32 -18.06 -2.89 -15.03
C LYS A 32 -18.94 -4.06 -14.63
N ILE A 33 -18.36 -5.24 -14.44
CA ILE A 33 -19.06 -6.45 -13.99
C ILE A 33 -19.62 -6.20 -12.60
N ALA A 34 -18.81 -5.76 -11.63
CA ALA A 34 -19.25 -5.46 -10.27
C ALA A 34 -20.37 -4.41 -10.22
N SER A 35 -20.29 -3.37 -11.06
CA SER A 35 -21.34 -2.36 -11.18
C SER A 35 -22.65 -2.95 -11.71
N THR A 36 -22.57 -3.80 -12.73
CA THR A 36 -23.72 -4.52 -13.31
C THR A 36 -24.38 -5.45 -12.30
N LEU A 37 -23.59 -6.24 -11.57
CA LEU A 37 -24.05 -7.14 -10.51
C LEU A 37 -24.80 -6.39 -9.40
N ARG A 38 -24.26 -5.26 -8.95
CA ARG A 38 -24.91 -4.41 -7.94
C ARG A 38 -26.24 -3.85 -8.42
N ARG A 39 -26.33 -3.45 -9.70
CA ARG A 39 -27.56 -2.92 -10.30
C ARG A 39 -28.63 -4.00 -10.46
N GLU A 40 -28.23 -5.20 -10.87
CA GLU A 40 -29.13 -6.32 -11.18
C GLU A 40 -29.44 -7.19 -9.94
N LYS A 41 -28.76 -6.97 -8.81
CA LYS A 41 -28.90 -7.74 -7.56
C LYS A 41 -28.78 -9.25 -7.78
N ARG A 42 -27.90 -9.65 -8.69
CA ARG A 42 -27.65 -11.05 -9.03
C ARG A 42 -26.27 -11.49 -8.57
N GLU A 43 -26.10 -12.79 -8.44
CA GLU A 43 -24.79 -13.39 -8.21
C GLU A 43 -23.96 -13.40 -9.51
N PRO A 44 -22.62 -13.32 -9.38
CA PRO A 44 -21.72 -13.45 -10.51
C PRO A 44 -21.79 -14.84 -11.12
N THR A 45 -21.63 -14.92 -12.44
CA THR A 45 -21.31 -16.20 -13.10
C THR A 45 -19.87 -16.60 -12.78
N LEU A 46 -19.51 -17.86 -13.05
CA LEU A 46 -18.13 -18.35 -12.86
C LEU A 46 -17.10 -17.47 -13.60
N GLU A 47 -17.38 -17.13 -14.86
CA GLU A 47 -16.47 -16.29 -15.67
C GLU A 47 -16.34 -14.86 -15.13
N GLU A 48 -17.42 -14.30 -14.58
CA GLU A 48 -17.42 -12.97 -13.96
C GLU A 48 -16.67 -12.97 -12.63
N ALA A 49 -16.87 -14.02 -11.83
CA ALA A 49 -16.16 -14.23 -10.57
C ALA A 49 -14.65 -14.37 -10.81
N ASP A 50 -14.23 -15.11 -11.83
CA ASP A 50 -12.82 -15.28 -12.20
C ASP A 50 -12.18 -13.95 -12.59
N LYS A 51 -12.88 -13.08 -13.34
CA LYS A 51 -12.39 -11.75 -13.72
C LYS A 51 -12.24 -10.83 -12.51
N ILE A 52 -13.19 -10.87 -11.58
CA ILE A 52 -13.12 -10.09 -10.34
C ILE A 52 -11.95 -10.59 -9.47
N ALA A 53 -11.83 -11.91 -9.27
CA ALA A 53 -10.75 -12.51 -8.50
C ALA A 53 -9.37 -12.20 -9.09
N LYS A 54 -9.24 -12.22 -10.42
CA LYS A 54 -8.01 -11.84 -11.11
C LYS A 54 -7.65 -10.38 -10.86
N ALA A 55 -8.62 -9.47 -10.90
CA ALA A 55 -8.41 -8.05 -10.62
C ALA A 55 -7.98 -7.81 -9.16
N GLU A 56 -8.58 -8.53 -8.20
CA GLU A 56 -8.18 -8.44 -6.79
C GLU A 56 -6.76 -8.95 -6.56
N ALA A 57 -6.37 -10.07 -7.16
CA ALA A 57 -5.02 -10.58 -7.07
C ALA A 57 -3.98 -9.59 -7.64
N MET A 58 -4.29 -8.93 -8.77
CA MET A 58 -3.43 -7.89 -9.32
C MET A 58 -3.35 -6.66 -8.43
N ARG A 59 -4.45 -6.26 -7.80
CA ARG A 59 -4.48 -5.13 -6.85
C ARG A 59 -3.52 -5.39 -5.69
N ASP A 60 -3.55 -6.57 -5.09
CA ASP A 60 -2.75 -6.89 -3.91
C ASP A 60 -1.25 -6.94 -4.25
N ILE A 61 -0.89 -7.28 -5.48
CA ILE A 61 0.50 -7.25 -5.97
C ILE A 61 0.96 -5.83 -6.29
N LEU A 62 0.11 -5.02 -6.94
CA LEU A 62 0.48 -3.70 -7.45
C LEU A 62 0.42 -2.61 -6.37
N ILE A 63 -0.57 -2.69 -5.48
CA ILE A 63 -0.77 -1.75 -4.39
C ILE A 63 -0.12 -2.35 -3.15
N GLN A 64 1.21 -2.31 -3.11
CA GLN A 64 1.93 -2.56 -1.88
C GLN A 64 1.73 -1.36 -0.95
N VAL A 65 1.04 -1.58 0.16
CA VAL A 65 1.15 -0.66 1.29
C VAL A 65 2.58 -0.81 1.78
N ASN A 66 3.43 0.20 1.53
CA ASN A 66 4.75 0.25 2.14
C ASN A 66 4.56 0.43 3.65
N ALA A 67 4.42 -0.70 4.36
CA ALA A 67 4.45 -0.74 5.80
C ALA A 67 5.93 -0.67 6.21
N PHE A 68 6.30 0.46 6.80
CA PHE A 68 7.60 0.61 7.44
C PHE A 68 7.39 0.40 8.94
N ASP A 69 7.95 -0.67 9.49
CA ASP A 69 7.89 -0.95 10.94
C ASP A 69 8.60 0.15 11.75
N HIS A 70 9.60 0.79 11.14
CA HIS A 70 10.43 1.82 11.73
C HIS A 70 10.67 2.97 10.74
N LEU A 71 10.84 4.21 11.24
CA LEU A 71 11.06 5.38 10.38
C LEU A 71 12.42 5.33 9.67
N THR A 72 13.41 4.69 10.29
CA THR A 72 14.77 4.48 9.76
C THR A 72 15.30 3.13 10.21
N ASP A 73 16.30 2.59 9.51
CA ASP A 73 16.96 1.33 9.87
C ASP A 73 17.53 1.34 11.30
N ALA A 74 18.02 2.51 11.75
CA ALA A 74 18.58 2.68 13.09
C ALA A 74 17.51 2.49 14.18
N GLU A 75 16.27 2.93 13.94
CA GLU A 75 15.18 2.76 14.92
C GLU A 75 14.77 1.28 15.10
N GLY A 76 15.05 0.44 14.12
CA GLY A 76 14.76 -1.00 14.19
C GLY A 76 15.82 -1.83 14.90
N GLN A 77 16.92 -1.23 15.35
CA GLN A 77 17.98 -1.94 16.06
C GLN A 77 17.63 -2.13 17.53
N GLU A 78 17.96 -3.30 18.07
CA GLU A 78 17.80 -3.60 19.50
C GLU A 78 18.63 -2.62 20.34
N GLY A 79 17.99 -1.98 21.31
CA GLY A 79 18.65 -0.99 22.18
C GLY A 79 18.74 0.42 21.61
N TYR A 80 18.13 0.71 20.46
CA TYR A 80 18.08 2.08 19.93
C TYR A 80 17.33 3.02 20.90
N VAL A 81 18.00 4.10 21.29
CA VAL A 81 17.41 5.20 22.07
C VAL A 81 17.33 6.41 21.17
N ARG A 82 16.12 6.99 21.04
CA ARG A 82 15.91 8.21 20.26
C ARG A 82 16.82 9.33 20.77
N PRO A 83 17.57 10.04 19.91
CA PRO A 83 18.47 11.10 20.34
C PRO A 83 17.81 12.17 21.21
N ALA A 84 16.53 12.47 20.96
CA ALA A 84 15.75 13.42 21.77
C ALA A 84 15.59 12.98 23.24
N LEU A 85 15.57 11.68 23.50
CA LEU A 85 15.45 11.08 24.84
C LEU A 85 16.78 11.05 25.59
N LEU A 86 17.92 11.11 24.89
CA LEU A 86 19.24 11.16 25.52
C LEU A 86 19.34 12.40 26.44
N GLY A 87 19.78 12.16 27.68
CA GLY A 87 19.90 13.20 28.71
C GLY A 87 18.58 13.85 29.12
N THR A 88 17.42 13.27 28.75
CA THR A 88 16.11 13.81 29.16
C THR A 88 15.87 13.57 30.64
N GLU A 89 16.24 12.41 31.17
CA GLU A 89 16.13 12.11 32.59
C GLU A 89 16.95 13.08 33.44
N GLU A 90 18.20 13.35 33.04
CA GLU A 90 19.07 14.33 33.70
C GLU A 90 18.46 15.75 33.66
N ARG A 91 17.95 16.18 32.49
CA ARG A 91 17.27 17.47 32.35
C ARG A 91 16.00 17.56 33.21
N LEU A 92 15.20 16.49 33.28
CA LEU A 92 13.99 16.41 34.10
C LEU A 92 14.26 16.30 35.60
N ALA A 93 15.41 15.76 36.00
CA ALA A 93 15.86 15.71 37.38
C ALA A 93 16.42 17.07 37.84
N ALA A 94 17.10 17.80 36.95
CA ALA A 94 17.62 19.13 37.21
C ALA A 94 16.53 20.23 37.24
N LEU A 95 15.34 19.96 36.70
CA LEU A 95 14.21 20.88 36.75
C LEU A 95 13.58 20.88 38.15
N GLU A 96 13.58 22.04 38.81
CA GLU A 96 12.82 22.25 40.05
C GLU A 96 11.33 22.02 39.81
N ARG A 97 10.81 20.90 40.33
CA ARG A 97 9.38 20.60 40.28
C ARG A 97 8.68 21.41 41.36
N LYS A 98 7.90 22.43 40.97
CA LYS A 98 6.92 23.03 41.87
C LYS A 98 5.90 21.96 42.25
N ARG A 99 6.03 21.39 43.45
CA ARG A 99 4.98 20.59 44.07
C ARG A 99 3.92 21.56 44.57
N PHE A 100 2.73 21.51 43.98
CA PHE A 100 1.56 22.14 44.57
C PHE A 100 1.09 21.23 45.70
N ALA A 101 1.20 21.72 46.93
CA ALA A 101 0.70 21.08 48.14
C ALA A 101 -0.83 21.26 48.25
#